data_AF-A0A7Y2KXT8-F1
#
_entry.id   AF-A0A7Y2KXT8-F1
#
_cell.length_a   1.000
_cell.length_b   1.000
_cell.length_c   1.000
_cell.angle_alpha   90.00
_cell.angle_beta   90.00
_cell.angle_gamma   90.00
#
_symmetry.space_group_name_H-M   'P 1'
#
loop_
_entity.id
_entity.type
_entity.pdbx_description
1 polymer ?
#
loop_
_entity_poly.entity_id
_entity_poly.type
_entity_poly.pdbx_seq_one_letter_code
_entity_poly.pdbx_strand_id
1 'polypeptide(L)'
;MIDPSNKISTPQIKSAVSLLNAGDLYSGAYNFMSSISAGVDPRTGAFSASVNLPTGAANDLRGPISHLRLSHSPLMTADQGFGQGWMLGTTSWDGASQQLQLNSGERFRGEIVGQNMRFPDVRLPVVAVAVQRQEMWVRHNDGSCERLIPLAGHSSLWVVSTLVGADGSALNFDWRSVGNGAYLQKVSDARGRTVLALSYEGQQTRLTLQPDTPAQVVMSFHRVSGQLRRVTVDGLPDSGWQFEYTRSDSG
;
A
#
# COMPACT_ATOMS: atom_id res chain seq x y z
N MET A 1 -21.98 41.43 -9.11
CA MET A 1 -21.65 40.82 -10.40
C MET A 1 -20.72 39.64 -10.08
N ILE A 2 -21.28 38.44 -10.04
CA ILE A 2 -20.61 37.22 -9.56
C ILE A 2 -20.00 36.52 -10.77
N ASP A 3 -18.69 36.30 -10.74
CA ASP A 3 -17.93 35.57 -11.76
C ASP A 3 -18.05 34.05 -11.49
N PRO A 4 -18.54 33.23 -12.44
CA PRO A 4 -18.70 31.81 -12.25
C PRO A 4 -17.48 31.05 -12.77
N SER A 5 -16.46 30.86 -11.94
CA SER A 5 -15.35 29.95 -12.25
C SER A 5 -14.95 29.11 -11.04
N ASN A 6 -15.88 28.28 -10.58
CA ASN A 6 -15.66 27.32 -9.50
C ASN A 6 -14.80 26.15 -10.03
N LYS A 7 -13.51 26.13 -9.72
CA LYS A 7 -12.58 25.03 -10.08
C LYS A 7 -12.17 24.26 -8.83
N ILE A 8 -12.38 22.94 -8.91
CA ILE A 8 -12.11 21.94 -7.88
C ILE A 8 -10.58 21.76 -7.69
N SER A 9 -10.13 21.78 -6.44
CA SER A 9 -8.72 21.64 -6.01
C SER A 9 -8.16 20.25 -6.35
N THR A 10 -7.04 20.20 -7.10
CA THR A 10 -6.45 18.96 -7.62
C THR A 10 -4.91 19.02 -7.59
N PRO A 11 -4.19 18.01 -7.05
CA PRO A 11 -2.74 17.84 -7.23
C PRO A 11 -2.39 17.66 -8.70
N GLN A 12 -1.34 18.35 -9.15
CA GLN A 12 -0.83 18.19 -10.50
C GLN A 12 0.35 17.23 -10.50
N ILE A 13 0.23 16.11 -11.21
CA ILE A 13 1.34 15.24 -11.53
C ILE A 13 2.06 15.84 -12.74
N LYS A 14 3.30 16.27 -12.55
CA LYS A 14 4.19 16.59 -13.67
C LYS A 14 5.00 15.35 -14.00
N SER A 15 4.60 14.64 -15.05
CA SER A 15 5.44 13.62 -15.69
C SER A 15 6.50 14.35 -16.51
N ALA A 16 7.79 14.14 -16.23
CA ALA A 16 8.85 14.60 -17.10
C ALA A 16 8.86 13.75 -18.37
N VAL A 17 8.08 14.16 -19.38
CA VAL A 17 8.19 13.62 -20.74
C VAL A 17 9.04 14.59 -21.53
N SER A 18 10.35 14.34 -21.60
CA SER A 18 11.12 14.67 -22.79
C SER A 18 12.55 14.17 -22.71
N LEU A 19 12.95 13.60 -23.85
CA LEU A 19 14.29 13.17 -24.24
C LEU A 19 14.68 11.83 -23.61
N LEU A 20 14.83 10.80 -24.44
CA LEU A 20 16.09 10.08 -24.58
C LEU A 20 16.03 9.08 -25.74
N ASN A 21 17.15 9.05 -26.45
CA ASN A 21 17.45 8.24 -27.62
C ASN A 21 17.53 6.75 -27.23
N ALA A 22 17.16 5.88 -28.18
CA ALA A 22 17.00 4.45 -27.97
C ALA A 22 18.31 3.72 -27.68
N GLY A 23 18.29 2.85 -26.68
CA GLY A 23 19.32 1.83 -26.42
C GLY A 23 19.55 1.61 -24.93
N ASP A 24 19.14 0.44 -24.43
CA ASP A 24 19.59 -0.13 -23.14
C ASP A 24 18.95 0.31 -21.82
N LEU A 25 17.61 0.34 -21.71
CA LEU A 25 16.89 0.14 -20.42
C LEU A 25 15.38 -0.12 -20.65
N TYR A 26 15.06 -1.14 -21.44
CA TYR A 26 13.68 -1.47 -21.80
C TYR A 26 13.15 -2.62 -20.92
N SER A 27 12.42 -2.31 -19.84
CA SER A 27 11.22 -3.06 -19.37
C SER A 27 10.81 -2.65 -17.94
N GLY A 28 11.73 -2.66 -16.96
CA GLY A 28 11.39 -2.37 -15.55
C GLY A 28 11.01 -0.91 -15.28
N ALA A 29 11.75 0.03 -15.89
CA ALA A 29 11.57 1.47 -15.75
C ALA A 29 10.27 2.00 -16.36
N TYR A 30 9.89 1.44 -17.52
CA TYR A 30 8.68 1.85 -18.24
C TYR A 30 7.42 1.39 -17.48
N ASN A 31 7.43 0.17 -16.93
CA ASN A 31 6.38 -0.33 -16.05
C ASN A 31 6.26 0.51 -14.76
N PHE A 32 7.39 0.96 -14.21
CA PHE A 32 7.39 1.88 -13.08
C PHE A 32 6.70 3.20 -13.43
N MET A 33 7.05 3.88 -14.53
CA MET A 33 6.44 5.17 -14.90
C MET A 33 4.92 5.10 -15.11
N SER A 34 4.38 3.96 -15.54
CA SER A 34 2.92 3.71 -15.64
C SER A 34 2.23 3.28 -14.34
N SER A 35 2.99 3.12 -13.24
CA SER A 35 2.46 2.56 -11.99
C SER A 35 1.75 3.58 -11.08
N ILE A 36 1.80 4.87 -11.40
CA ILE A 36 1.10 5.91 -10.65
C ILE A 36 -0.28 6.19 -11.26
N SER A 37 -1.31 6.18 -10.43
CA SER A 37 -2.67 6.59 -10.78
C SER A 37 -3.13 7.65 -9.80
N ALA A 38 -3.77 8.70 -10.28
CA ALA A 38 -4.40 9.70 -9.44
C ALA A 38 -5.73 10.15 -10.03
N GLY A 39 -6.62 10.57 -9.15
CA GLY A 39 -7.95 11.01 -9.53
C GLY A 39 -8.62 11.81 -8.44
N VAL A 40 -9.67 12.52 -8.84
CA VAL A 40 -10.58 13.22 -7.93
C VAL A 40 -11.90 12.49 -8.01
N ASP A 41 -12.46 12.09 -6.87
CA ASP A 41 -13.82 11.60 -6.81
C ASP A 41 -14.78 12.75 -7.19
N PRO A 42 -15.51 12.64 -8.32
CA PRO A 42 -16.36 13.73 -8.80
C PRO A 42 -17.55 14.01 -7.88
N ARG A 43 -17.92 13.10 -6.97
CA ARG A 43 -19.02 13.27 -6.03
C ARG A 43 -18.60 14.01 -4.76
N THR A 44 -17.36 13.80 -4.31
CA THR A 44 -16.87 14.31 -3.02
C THR A 44 -15.80 15.38 -3.17
N GLY A 45 -15.23 15.55 -4.37
CA GLY A 45 -14.06 16.40 -4.61
C GLY A 45 -12.78 15.86 -3.96
N ALA A 46 -12.81 14.64 -3.39
CA ALA A 46 -11.68 14.07 -2.70
C ALA A 46 -10.62 13.57 -3.67
N PHE A 47 -9.37 14.02 -3.48
CA PHE A 47 -8.24 13.51 -4.24
C PHE A 47 -7.75 12.17 -3.71
N SER A 48 -7.39 11.26 -4.61
CA SER A 48 -6.66 10.04 -4.30
C SER A 48 -5.49 9.88 -5.27
N ALA A 49 -4.38 9.36 -4.76
CA ALA A 49 -3.27 8.88 -5.57
C ALA A 49 -2.91 7.47 -5.14
N SER A 50 -2.38 6.68 -6.07
CA SER A 50 -1.82 5.38 -5.76
C SER A 50 -0.60 5.08 -6.62
N VAL A 51 0.37 4.40 -6.02
CA VAL A 51 1.55 3.86 -6.69
C VAL A 51 1.45 2.35 -6.56
N ASN A 52 1.32 1.65 -7.68
CA ASN A 52 1.46 0.21 -7.72
C ASN A 52 2.96 -0.12 -7.59
N LEU A 53 3.29 -0.93 -6.59
CA LEU A 53 4.66 -1.37 -6.35
C LEU A 53 4.77 -2.74 -7.02
N PRO A 54 5.54 -2.88 -8.12
CA PRO A 54 5.72 -4.18 -8.75
C PRO A 54 6.38 -5.07 -7.71
N THR A 55 5.67 -6.08 -7.21
CA THR A 55 6.31 -7.10 -6.40
C THR A 55 7.04 -8.01 -7.37
N GLY A 56 8.34 -8.21 -7.11
CA GLY A 56 9.17 -9.02 -7.99
C GLY A 56 8.67 -10.46 -8.11
N ALA A 57 9.40 -11.28 -8.85
CA ALA A 57 9.11 -12.71 -8.98
C ALA A 57 9.17 -13.43 -7.62
N ALA A 58 8.03 -13.55 -6.93
CA ALA A 58 7.89 -14.41 -5.76
C ALA A 58 7.74 -15.88 -6.17
N ASN A 59 8.23 -16.78 -5.31
CA ASN A 59 8.07 -18.25 -5.47
C ASN A 59 8.42 -18.75 -6.89
N ASP A 60 9.50 -18.24 -7.50
CA ASP A 60 9.94 -18.59 -8.86
C ASP A 60 8.84 -18.34 -9.92
N LEU A 61 8.15 -17.19 -9.82
CA LEU A 61 7.01 -16.78 -10.67
C LEU A 61 5.71 -17.57 -10.47
N ARG A 62 5.61 -18.37 -9.40
CA ARG A 62 4.40 -19.17 -9.12
C ARG A 62 3.33 -18.39 -8.34
N GLY A 63 3.64 -17.20 -7.85
CA GLY A 63 2.70 -16.38 -7.07
C GLY A 63 2.80 -16.63 -5.57
N PRO A 64 1.87 -16.14 -4.73
CA PRO A 64 0.86 -15.15 -5.11
C PRO A 64 1.57 -13.83 -5.42
N ILE A 65 1.11 -13.11 -6.44
CA ILE A 65 1.62 -11.77 -6.72
C ILE A 65 0.95 -10.84 -5.71
N SER A 66 1.67 -10.43 -4.66
CA SER A 66 1.14 -9.40 -3.77
C SER A 66 1.17 -8.07 -4.52
N HIS A 67 0.05 -7.56 -5.03
CA HIS A 67 0.05 -6.19 -5.51
C HIS A 67 0.07 -5.25 -4.31
N LEU A 68 1.28 -4.84 -3.88
CA LEU A 68 1.41 -3.81 -2.86
C LEU A 68 1.12 -2.46 -3.52
N ARG A 69 0.11 -1.78 -3.00
CA ARG A 69 -0.28 -0.44 -3.46
C ARG A 69 0.05 0.55 -2.37
N LEU A 70 0.80 1.59 -2.67
CA LEU A 70 0.90 2.75 -1.80
C LEU A 70 -0.22 3.71 -2.19
N SER A 71 -1.13 4.05 -1.29
CA SER A 71 -2.29 4.91 -1.57
C SER A 71 -2.29 6.16 -0.70
N HIS A 72 -2.80 7.26 -1.26
CA HIS A 72 -2.95 8.54 -0.60
C HIS A 72 -4.43 8.87 -0.35
N SER A 73 -4.74 9.30 0.87
CA SER A 73 -6.02 9.93 1.21
C SER A 73 -5.80 11.20 2.03
N PRO A 74 -6.39 12.35 1.64
CA PRO A 74 -6.26 13.61 2.39
C PRO A 74 -6.96 13.56 3.75
N LEU A 75 -7.88 12.62 3.95
CA LEU A 75 -8.57 12.41 5.23
C LEU A 75 -7.71 11.64 6.25
N MET A 76 -6.62 11.02 5.79
CA MET A 76 -5.70 10.31 6.65
C MET A 76 -4.57 11.25 7.09
N THR A 77 -4.52 11.56 8.38
CA THR A 77 -3.48 12.44 8.94
C THR A 77 -2.27 11.67 9.48
N ALA A 78 -2.36 10.34 9.58
CA ALA A 78 -1.28 9.48 10.03
C ALA A 78 -0.13 9.43 9.01
N ASP A 79 1.09 9.38 9.51
CA ASP A 79 2.30 9.04 8.74
C ASP A 79 2.77 7.64 9.18
N GLN A 80 2.77 6.70 8.23
CA GLN A 80 3.28 5.34 8.41
C GLN A 80 4.59 5.12 7.65
N GLY A 81 5.41 6.18 7.59
CA GLY A 81 6.75 6.16 7.02
C GLY A 81 6.82 6.69 5.59
N PHE A 82 5.72 6.77 4.86
CA PHE A 82 5.71 7.31 3.49
C PHE A 82 5.35 8.79 3.43
N GLY A 83 4.94 9.39 4.54
CA GLY A 83 4.43 10.75 4.63
C GLY A 83 2.95 10.75 5.02
N GLN A 84 2.50 11.86 5.59
CA GLN A 84 1.10 12.08 5.98
C GLN A 84 0.17 11.79 4.80
N GLY A 85 -0.87 11.02 5.05
CA GLY A 85 -1.86 10.68 4.03
C GLY A 85 -1.48 9.47 3.18
N TRP A 86 -0.24 8.99 3.24
CA TRP A 86 0.21 7.80 2.49
C TRP A 86 0.27 6.55 3.37
N MET A 87 -0.31 5.45 2.86
CA MET A 87 -0.26 4.13 3.50
C MET A 87 -0.07 3.01 2.48
N LEU A 88 0.55 1.91 2.91
CA LEU A 88 0.53 0.68 2.14
C LEU A 88 -0.85 0.02 2.30
N GLY A 89 -1.44 -0.38 1.18
CA GLY A 89 -2.66 -1.18 1.13
C GLY A 89 -2.36 -2.61 1.51
N THR A 90 -2.67 -2.95 2.76
CA THR A 90 -2.56 -4.31 3.30
C THR A 90 -3.83 -4.67 4.04
N THR A 91 -4.12 -5.96 4.15
CA THR A 91 -5.26 -6.42 4.95
C THR A 91 -4.95 -6.30 6.45
N SER A 92 -5.86 -5.68 7.19
CA SER A 92 -5.72 -5.46 8.63
C SER A 92 -7.08 -5.35 9.32
N TRP A 93 -7.14 -5.67 10.60
CA TRP A 93 -8.32 -5.51 11.44
C TRP A 93 -7.99 -4.64 12.65
N ASP A 94 -8.79 -3.60 12.89
CA ASP A 94 -8.72 -2.82 14.14
C ASP A 94 -9.95 -3.13 15.01
N GLY A 95 -9.71 -3.79 16.14
CA GLY A 95 -10.75 -4.15 17.09
C GLY A 95 -11.38 -2.95 17.82
N ALA A 96 -10.70 -1.79 17.88
CA ALA A 96 -11.23 -0.61 18.56
C ALA A 96 -12.29 0.09 17.69
N SER A 97 -12.01 0.26 16.40
CA SER A 97 -12.95 0.85 15.44
C SER A 97 -13.88 -0.18 14.79
N GLN A 98 -13.65 -1.48 15.03
CA GLN A 98 -14.34 -2.60 14.41
C GLN A 98 -14.27 -2.58 12.87
N GLN A 99 -13.12 -2.19 12.32
CA GLN A 99 -12.92 -2.06 10.88
C GLN A 99 -11.94 -3.09 10.34
N LEU A 100 -12.40 -3.83 9.31
CA LEU A 100 -11.58 -4.66 8.45
C LEU A 100 -11.22 -3.85 7.21
N GLN A 101 -9.93 -3.65 6.97
CA GLN A 101 -9.38 -3.13 5.72
C GLN A 101 -8.86 -4.31 4.92
N LEU A 102 -9.19 -4.40 3.63
CA LEU A 102 -8.57 -5.33 2.68
C LEU A 102 -7.44 -4.66 1.90
N ASN A 103 -6.50 -5.45 1.40
CA ASN A 103 -5.44 -5.00 0.48
C ASN A 103 -5.96 -4.30 -0.79
N SER A 104 -7.19 -4.63 -1.23
CA SER A 104 -7.90 -4.00 -2.35
C SER A 104 -8.22 -2.52 -2.10
N GLY A 105 -8.22 -2.09 -0.83
CA GLY A 105 -8.69 -0.78 -0.40
C GLY A 105 -10.10 -0.80 0.19
N GLU A 106 -10.85 -1.89 0.03
CA GLU A 106 -12.19 -2.04 0.62
C GLU A 106 -12.15 -2.06 2.14
N ARG A 107 -13.16 -1.44 2.76
CA ARG A 107 -13.32 -1.37 4.22
C ARG A 107 -14.69 -1.87 4.62
N PHE A 108 -14.72 -2.68 5.67
CA PHE A 108 -15.95 -3.23 6.22
C PHE A 108 -16.00 -3.02 7.72
N ARG A 109 -17.17 -2.65 8.23
CA ARG A 109 -17.45 -2.77 9.66
C ARG A 109 -17.77 -4.23 9.97
N GLY A 110 -17.08 -4.80 10.95
CA GLY A 110 -17.20 -6.20 11.32
C GLY A 110 -17.63 -6.41 12.78
N GLU A 111 -18.24 -7.54 13.06
CA GLU A 111 -18.56 -8.00 14.40
C GLU A 111 -18.11 -9.45 14.54
N ILE A 112 -17.26 -9.75 15.53
CA ILE A 112 -16.83 -11.12 15.79
C ILE A 112 -17.95 -11.83 16.57
N VAL A 113 -18.53 -12.87 15.98
CA VAL A 113 -19.60 -13.69 16.55
C VAL A 113 -19.14 -15.14 16.59
N GLY A 114 -18.85 -15.64 17.79
CA GLY A 114 -18.29 -16.98 17.98
C GLY A 114 -16.89 -17.09 17.40
N GLN A 115 -16.73 -17.88 16.32
CA GLN A 115 -15.46 -18.08 15.60
C GLN A 115 -15.49 -17.48 14.20
N ASN A 116 -16.46 -16.61 13.89
CA ASN A 116 -16.60 -15.98 12.58
C ASN A 116 -16.79 -14.47 12.73
N MET A 117 -16.54 -13.71 11.67
CA MET A 117 -16.93 -12.31 11.58
C MET A 117 -18.21 -12.18 10.75
N ARG A 118 -19.14 -11.35 11.23
CA ARG A 118 -20.31 -10.88 10.49
C ARG A 118 -20.05 -9.45 10.03
N PHE A 119 -20.54 -9.11 8.83
CA PHE A 119 -20.53 -7.75 8.30
C PHE A 119 -21.98 -7.23 8.25
N PRO A 120 -22.43 -6.43 9.24
CA PRO A 120 -23.84 -6.03 9.34
C PRO A 120 -24.34 -5.23 8.13
N ASP A 121 -23.45 -4.44 7.54
CA ASP A 121 -23.76 -3.47 6.49
C ASP A 121 -23.62 -4.05 5.07
N VAL A 122 -23.30 -5.34 4.94
CA VAL A 122 -22.99 -5.97 3.64
C VAL A 122 -23.82 -7.23 3.43
N ARG A 123 -24.69 -7.22 2.41
CA ARG A 123 -25.56 -8.37 2.10
C ARG A 123 -24.82 -9.56 1.50
N LEU A 124 -23.78 -9.31 0.71
CA LEU A 124 -22.97 -10.33 0.05
C LEU A 124 -21.48 -9.93 0.18
N PRO A 125 -20.82 -10.29 1.29
CA PRO A 125 -19.42 -9.94 1.48
C PRO A 125 -18.53 -10.71 0.49
N VAL A 126 -17.53 -10.02 -0.06
CA VAL A 126 -16.53 -10.61 -0.97
C VAL A 126 -15.49 -11.46 -0.23
N VAL A 127 -15.53 -11.44 1.10
CA VAL A 127 -14.67 -12.21 2.00
C VAL A 127 -15.47 -12.93 3.07
N ALA A 128 -14.93 -14.05 3.55
CA ALA A 128 -15.37 -14.70 4.78
C ALA A 128 -14.22 -14.67 5.80
N VAL A 129 -14.52 -14.36 7.07
CA VAL A 129 -13.50 -14.28 8.12
C VAL A 129 -13.79 -15.26 9.23
N ALA A 130 -12.82 -16.12 9.52
CA ALA A 130 -12.82 -17.02 10.66
C ALA A 130 -11.80 -16.54 11.69
N VAL A 131 -12.13 -16.66 12.98
CA VAL A 131 -11.25 -16.29 14.10
C VAL A 131 -10.98 -17.55 14.90
N GLN A 132 -9.70 -17.93 15.03
CA GLN A 132 -9.28 -19.15 15.71
C GLN A 132 -7.96 -18.92 16.44
N ARG A 133 -7.88 -19.30 17.73
CA ARG A 133 -6.61 -19.38 18.49
C ARG A 133 -5.66 -18.17 18.33
N GLN A 134 -6.21 -16.95 18.43
CA GLN A 134 -5.47 -15.69 18.24
C GLN A 134 -4.99 -15.41 16.81
N GLU A 135 -5.61 -16.02 15.81
CA GLU A 135 -5.43 -15.72 14.40
C GLU A 135 -6.79 -15.38 13.78
N MET A 136 -6.80 -14.50 12.77
CA MET A 136 -7.94 -14.32 11.88
C MET A 136 -7.57 -14.77 10.48
N TRP A 137 -8.44 -15.54 9.85
CA TRP A 137 -8.29 -16.02 8.48
C TRP A 137 -9.33 -15.35 7.61
N VAL A 138 -8.87 -14.48 6.71
CA VAL A 138 -9.70 -13.79 5.70
C VAL A 138 -9.60 -14.58 4.41
N ARG A 139 -10.69 -15.20 3.98
CA ARG A 139 -10.76 -15.94 2.72
C ARG A 139 -11.47 -15.10 1.67
N HIS A 140 -10.81 -14.91 0.54
CA HIS A 140 -11.32 -14.20 -0.62
C HIS A 140 -12.09 -15.12 -1.56
N ASN A 141 -12.91 -14.53 -2.42
CA ASN A 141 -13.72 -15.26 -3.41
C ASN A 141 -12.87 -15.91 -4.52
N ASP A 142 -11.65 -15.43 -4.76
CA ASP A 142 -10.69 -15.99 -5.71
C ASP A 142 -9.94 -17.22 -5.17
N GLY A 143 -10.22 -17.63 -3.94
CA GLY A 143 -9.61 -18.77 -3.27
C GLY A 143 -8.32 -18.44 -2.51
N SER A 144 -7.82 -17.21 -2.58
CA SER A 144 -6.71 -16.76 -1.74
C SER A 144 -7.15 -16.59 -0.28
N CYS A 145 -6.21 -16.78 0.64
CA CYS A 145 -6.42 -16.65 2.07
C CYS A 145 -5.35 -15.76 2.70
N GLU A 146 -5.75 -14.86 3.58
CA GLU A 146 -4.85 -14.05 4.39
C GLU A 146 -4.99 -14.40 5.87
N ARG A 147 -3.86 -14.63 6.52
CA ARG A 147 -3.79 -14.84 7.96
C ARG A 147 -3.34 -13.56 8.65
N LEU A 148 -4.15 -13.06 9.56
CA LEU A 148 -3.88 -11.88 10.39
C LEU A 148 -3.54 -12.32 11.81
N ILE A 149 -2.58 -11.63 12.41
CA ILE A 149 -2.18 -11.82 13.82
C ILE A 149 -2.20 -10.47 14.55
N PRO A 150 -2.34 -10.46 15.89
CA PRO A 150 -2.18 -9.24 16.67
C PRO A 150 -0.79 -8.62 16.43
N LEU A 151 -0.75 -7.32 16.18
CA LEU A 151 0.52 -6.61 16.08
C LEU A 151 1.10 -6.44 17.49
N ALA A 152 2.26 -7.05 17.74
CA ALA A 152 2.95 -6.94 19.01
C ALA A 152 3.18 -5.46 19.38
N GLY A 153 2.82 -5.07 20.61
CA GLY A 153 2.95 -3.70 21.10
C GLY A 153 1.80 -2.76 20.70
N HIS A 154 0.77 -3.25 19.99
CA HIS A 154 -0.44 -2.49 19.68
C HIS A 154 -1.66 -3.08 20.42
N SER A 155 -2.58 -2.22 20.86
CA SER A 155 -3.72 -2.60 21.72
C SER A 155 -4.84 -3.35 20.99
N SER A 156 -5.17 -2.96 19.76
CA SER A 156 -6.33 -3.50 19.01
C SER A 156 -6.05 -3.93 17.58
N LEU A 157 -4.84 -3.69 17.05
CA LEU A 157 -4.53 -3.84 15.63
C LEU A 157 -4.02 -5.24 15.31
N TRP A 158 -4.56 -5.79 14.25
CA TRP A 158 -4.16 -7.06 13.65
C TRP A 158 -3.70 -6.80 12.22
N VAL A 159 -2.55 -7.37 11.87
CA VAL A 159 -1.90 -7.16 10.58
C VAL A 159 -1.78 -8.49 9.84
N VAL A 160 -1.84 -8.46 8.50
CA VAL A 160 -1.54 -9.64 7.68
C VAL A 160 -0.14 -10.15 8.00
N SER A 161 -0.05 -11.43 8.35
CA SER A 161 1.20 -12.16 8.60
C SER A 161 1.55 -13.08 7.44
N THR A 162 0.54 -13.62 6.75
CA THR A 162 0.72 -14.56 5.65
C THR A 162 -0.38 -14.36 4.62
N LEU A 163 -0.02 -14.34 3.33
CA LEU A 163 -0.93 -14.46 2.19
C LEU A 163 -0.68 -15.80 1.52
N VAL A 164 -1.73 -16.58 1.31
CA VAL A 164 -1.69 -17.89 0.64
C VAL A 164 -2.52 -17.80 -0.64
N GLY A 165 -1.88 -18.06 -1.78
CA GLY A 165 -2.54 -18.15 -3.08
C GLY A 165 -3.40 -19.41 -3.21
N ALA A 166 -4.33 -19.41 -4.16
CA ALA A 166 -5.20 -20.57 -4.44
C ALA A 166 -4.40 -21.83 -4.85
N ASP A 167 -3.18 -21.66 -5.35
CA ASP A 167 -2.23 -22.73 -5.70
C ASP A 167 -1.38 -23.23 -4.51
N GLY A 168 -1.59 -22.66 -3.32
CA GLY A 168 -0.86 -22.99 -2.10
C GLY A 168 0.49 -22.29 -1.95
N SER A 169 0.89 -21.47 -2.92
CA SER A 169 2.06 -20.60 -2.77
C SER A 169 1.80 -19.56 -1.66
N ALA A 170 2.86 -19.10 -0.98
CA ALA A 170 2.69 -18.21 0.17
C ALA A 170 3.70 -17.06 0.20
N LEU A 171 3.27 -15.95 0.80
CA LEU A 171 4.09 -14.81 1.20
C LEU A 171 3.92 -14.57 2.69
N ASN A 172 5.01 -14.24 3.38
CA ASN A 172 5.03 -13.90 4.79
C ASN A 172 5.41 -12.43 4.97
N PHE A 173 4.79 -11.77 5.94
CA PHE A 173 4.90 -10.33 6.18
C PHE A 173 5.41 -10.09 7.60
N ASP A 174 6.55 -9.41 7.70
CA ASP A 174 7.17 -9.07 8.97
C ASP A 174 6.89 -7.60 9.30
N TRP A 175 6.35 -7.36 10.50
CA TRP A 175 5.93 -6.04 10.96
C TRP A 175 6.65 -5.63 12.22
N ARG A 176 6.77 -4.31 12.41
CA ARG A 176 7.10 -3.70 13.70
C ARG A 176 6.05 -2.67 14.08
N SER A 177 5.79 -2.54 15.38
CA SER A 177 5.07 -1.40 15.92
C SER A 177 6.05 -0.28 16.26
N VAL A 178 5.72 0.95 15.88
CA VAL A 178 6.45 2.15 16.30
C VAL A 178 5.43 3.19 16.73
N GLY A 179 5.43 3.54 18.03
CA GLY A 179 4.34 4.30 18.62
C GLY A 179 3.01 3.56 18.40
N ASN A 180 2.03 4.24 17.79
CA ASN A 180 0.73 3.65 17.45
C ASN A 180 0.62 3.22 15.98
N GLY A 181 1.73 3.11 15.25
CA GLY A 181 1.76 2.77 13.83
C GLY A 181 2.29 1.36 13.55
N ALA A 182 1.75 0.71 12.52
CA ALA A 182 2.26 -0.54 11.97
C ALA A 182 3.21 -0.26 10.80
N TYR A 183 4.42 -0.78 10.86
CA TYR A 183 5.45 -0.58 9.85
C TYR A 183 5.88 -1.92 9.28
N LEU A 184 5.53 -2.18 8.02
CA LEU A 184 5.98 -3.38 7.30
C LEU A 184 7.49 -3.30 7.13
N GLN A 185 8.22 -4.32 7.56
CA GLN A 185 9.68 -4.38 7.43
C GLN A 185 10.07 -5.18 6.20
N LYS A 186 9.39 -6.31 5.97
CA LYS A 186 9.81 -7.28 4.98
C LYS A 186 8.63 -8.13 4.49
N VAL A 187 8.68 -8.52 3.23
CA VAL A 187 7.87 -9.60 2.67
C VAL A 187 8.80 -10.68 2.14
N SER A 188 8.53 -11.93 2.50
CA SER A 188 9.31 -13.09 2.04
C SER A 188 8.44 -14.17 1.42
N ASP A 189 9.03 -14.97 0.55
CA ASP A 189 8.36 -16.12 -0.07
C ASP A 189 8.35 -17.35 0.86
N ALA A 190 7.71 -18.44 0.42
CA ALA A 190 7.59 -19.66 1.21
C ALA A 190 8.95 -20.33 1.53
N ARG A 191 10.01 -19.99 0.80
CA ARG A 191 11.39 -20.47 1.03
C ARG A 191 12.21 -19.50 1.89
N GLY A 192 11.60 -18.42 2.36
CA GLY A 192 12.25 -17.40 3.19
C GLY A 192 13.05 -16.36 2.39
N ARG A 193 13.03 -16.40 1.05
CA ARG A 193 13.70 -15.37 0.24
C ARG A 193 12.94 -14.05 0.39
N THR A 194 13.68 -12.97 0.60
CA THR A 194 13.08 -11.64 0.67
C THR A 194 12.63 -11.20 -0.72
N VAL A 195 11.36 -10.86 -0.87
CA VAL A 195 10.79 -10.31 -2.12
C VAL A 195 10.74 -8.79 -2.07
N LEU A 196 10.50 -8.24 -0.87
CA LEU A 196 10.45 -6.82 -0.61
C LEU A 196 10.99 -6.51 0.78
N ALA A 197 11.77 -5.44 0.91
CA ALA A 197 12.26 -4.90 2.17
C ALA A 197 12.01 -3.40 2.25
N LEU A 198 11.68 -2.91 3.45
CA LEU A 198 11.43 -1.51 3.74
C LEU A 198 12.37 -1.01 4.84
N SER A 199 13.10 0.07 4.54
CA SER A 199 13.86 0.82 5.54
C SER A 199 13.26 2.22 5.71
N TYR A 200 13.15 2.66 6.96
CA TYR A 200 12.55 3.95 7.33
C TYR A 200 13.62 4.78 8.04
N GLU A 201 14.20 5.75 7.34
CA GLU A 201 15.40 6.47 7.75
C GLU A 201 15.18 7.98 7.70
N GLY A 202 14.92 8.59 8.85
CA GLY A 202 14.71 10.03 8.96
C GLY A 202 13.57 10.52 8.07
N GLN A 203 13.91 11.27 7.02
CA GLN A 203 12.96 11.81 6.03
C GLN A 203 12.82 10.95 4.76
N GLN A 204 13.53 9.84 4.66
CA GLN A 204 13.48 8.94 3.52
C GLN A 204 12.94 7.58 3.93
N THR A 205 12.20 6.94 3.03
CA THR A 205 11.83 5.54 3.14
C THR A 205 12.32 4.84 1.88
N ARG A 206 13.02 3.72 2.03
CA ARG A 206 13.49 2.92 0.90
C ARG A 206 12.71 1.63 0.83
N LEU A 207 12.20 1.34 -0.36
CA LEU A 207 11.61 0.05 -0.70
C LEU A 207 12.57 -0.65 -1.65
N THR A 208 13.05 -1.83 -1.26
CA THR A 208 13.93 -2.66 -2.08
C THR A 208 13.17 -3.90 -2.52
N LEU A 209 13.02 -4.07 -3.83
CA LEU A 209 12.45 -5.26 -4.46
C LEU A 209 13.58 -6.24 -4.79
N GLN A 210 13.32 -7.54 -4.58
CA GLN A 210 14.26 -8.64 -4.85
C GLN A 210 15.68 -8.33 -4.34
N PRO A 211 15.84 -7.93 -3.06
CA PRO A 211 17.16 -7.61 -2.51
C PRO A 211 18.11 -8.80 -2.65
N ASP A 212 19.41 -8.48 -2.79
CA ASP A 212 20.49 -9.46 -2.93
C ASP A 212 20.40 -10.31 -4.22
N THR A 213 19.69 -9.81 -5.24
CA THR A 213 19.61 -10.44 -6.57
C THR A 213 20.01 -9.48 -7.69
N PRO A 214 20.39 -9.99 -8.87
CA PRO A 214 20.62 -9.13 -10.04
C PRO A 214 19.39 -8.34 -10.51
N ALA A 215 18.19 -8.73 -10.08
CA ALA A 215 16.93 -8.06 -10.40
C ALA A 215 16.52 -7.03 -9.35
N GLN A 216 17.44 -6.64 -8.45
CA GLN A 216 17.17 -5.69 -7.38
C GLN A 216 16.73 -4.34 -7.94
N VAL A 217 15.66 -3.78 -7.37
CA VAL A 217 15.20 -2.42 -7.66
C VAL A 217 14.98 -1.69 -6.35
N VAL A 218 15.56 -0.50 -6.21
CA VAL A 218 15.41 0.34 -5.03
C VAL A 218 14.58 1.57 -5.39
N MET A 219 13.50 1.79 -4.65
CA MET A 219 12.65 2.97 -4.73
C MET A 219 12.85 3.81 -3.47
N SER A 220 13.04 5.12 -3.64
CA SER A 220 13.26 6.06 -2.55
C SER A 220 12.11 7.06 -2.46
N PHE A 221 11.46 7.11 -1.29
CA PHE A 221 10.35 7.99 -0.96
C PHE A 221 10.87 9.10 -0.06
N HIS A 222 10.98 10.31 -0.60
CA HIS A 222 11.54 11.48 0.08
C HIS A 222 10.42 12.34 0.64
N ARG A 223 10.47 12.59 1.95
CA ARG A 223 9.52 13.44 2.67
C ARG A 223 10.15 14.78 2.99
N VAL A 224 9.34 15.83 3.00
CA VAL A 224 9.71 17.15 3.52
C VAL A 224 8.55 17.62 4.40
N SER A 225 8.86 18.04 5.62
CA SER A 225 7.86 18.48 6.62
C SER A 225 6.73 17.46 6.82
N GLY A 226 7.05 16.16 6.77
CA GLY A 226 6.11 15.06 6.94
C GLY A 226 5.28 14.71 5.69
N GLN A 227 5.41 15.40 4.56
CA GLN A 227 4.69 15.10 3.32
C GLN A 227 5.60 14.39 2.32
N LEU A 228 5.10 13.38 1.59
CA LEU A 228 5.83 12.76 0.48
C LEU A 228 6.04 13.77 -0.63
N ARG A 229 7.27 14.16 -0.95
CA ARG A 229 7.54 15.14 -2.01
C ARG A 229 8.07 14.54 -3.28
N ARG A 230 8.83 13.45 -3.17
CA ARG A 230 9.47 12.84 -4.33
C ARG A 230 9.57 11.34 -4.18
N VAL A 231 9.39 10.62 -5.28
CA VAL A 231 9.72 9.20 -5.39
C VAL A 231 10.71 9.03 -6.52
N THR A 232 11.81 8.33 -6.28
CA THR A 232 12.84 8.00 -7.28
C THR A 232 13.10 6.51 -7.33
N VAL A 233 13.72 6.05 -8.41
CA VAL A 233 14.18 4.67 -8.57
C VAL A 233 15.66 4.69 -8.93
N ASP A 234 16.44 3.88 -8.24
CA ASP A 234 17.88 3.78 -8.48
C ASP A 234 18.14 3.25 -9.91
N GLY A 235 19.15 3.82 -10.58
CA GLY A 235 19.50 3.45 -11.96
C GLY A 235 18.71 4.19 -13.05
N LEU A 236 17.76 5.06 -12.68
CA LEU A 236 17.02 5.88 -13.64
C LEU A 236 17.24 7.39 -13.38
N PRO A 237 18.30 7.99 -13.95
CA PRO A 237 18.57 9.41 -13.79
C PRO A 237 17.38 10.24 -14.29
N ASP A 238 17.00 11.27 -13.52
CA ASP A 238 15.90 12.21 -13.78
C ASP A 238 14.48 11.65 -13.90
N SER A 239 14.28 10.36 -13.60
CA SER A 239 12.94 9.77 -13.52
C SER A 239 12.47 9.66 -12.07
N GLY A 240 11.34 10.29 -11.77
CA GLY A 240 10.75 10.24 -10.45
C GLY A 240 9.48 11.09 -10.38
N TRP A 241 8.59 10.72 -9.48
CA TRP A 241 7.37 11.50 -9.26
C TRP A 241 7.62 12.59 -8.25
N GLN A 242 7.00 13.75 -8.48
CA GLN A 242 6.97 14.84 -7.54
C GLN A 242 5.53 15.11 -7.13
N PHE A 243 5.34 15.39 -5.84
CA PHE A 243 4.04 15.66 -5.25
C PHE A 243 4.06 17.05 -4.60
N GLU A 244 3.06 17.85 -4.94
CA GLU A 244 2.83 19.16 -4.36
C GLU A 244 1.48 19.15 -3.63
N TYR A 245 1.45 19.77 -2.45
CA TYR A 245 0.27 19.86 -1.61
C TYR A 245 -0.06 21.33 -1.39
N THR A 246 -1.32 21.68 -1.61
CA THR A 246 -1.87 22.99 -1.29
C THR A 246 -3.00 22.81 -0.28
N ARG A 247 -3.01 23.59 0.79
CA ARG A 247 -4.16 23.65 1.69
C ARG A 247 -5.25 24.47 1.00
N SER A 248 -6.47 23.97 1.00
CA SER A 248 -7.64 24.78 0.70
C SER A 248 -8.09 25.44 2.00
N ASP A 249 -7.83 26.73 2.14
CA ASP A 249 -8.44 27.51 3.21
C ASP A 249 -9.92 27.67 2.89
N SER A 250 -10.77 26.93 3.60
CA SER A 250 -12.21 27.17 3.59
C SER A 250 -12.48 28.39 4.47
N GLY A 251 -12.58 29.56 3.84
CA GLY A 251 -13.14 30.78 4.44
C GLY A 251 -14.66 30.74 4.49
#